data_AF-A0A8D5ZC01-F1
#
_entry.id   AF-A0A8D5ZC01-F1
#
_cell.length_a   1.000
_cell.length_b   1.000
_cell.length_c   1.000
_cell.angle_alpha   90.00
_cell.angle_beta   90.00
_cell.angle_gamma   90.00
#
_symmetry.space_group_name_H-M   'P 1'
#
loop_
_entity.id
_entity.type
_entity.pdbx_description
1 polymer ?
#
loop_
_entity_poly.entity_id
_entity_poly.type
_entity_poly.pdbx_seq_one_letter_code
_entity_poly.pdbx_strand_id
1 'polypeptide(L)'
;MNRVLTVSSSIVYSINIILSTALYSVLTYVGLPITNIVERQVLIGVPLISALFNVLILAMITMSLKYAEYYGILKSILAIVIYSGYIIAFSPPTYLLLFIGSIMALCVIQIILLYYYAKLQKLMFE
;
A
#
# COMPACT_ATOMS: atom_id res chain seq x y z
N MET A 1 9.48 -19.88 -9.71
CA MET A 1 9.25 -18.86 -8.67
C MET A 1 9.07 -19.50 -7.30
N ASN A 2 9.66 -18.93 -6.23
CA ASN A 2 9.59 -19.48 -4.88
C ASN A 2 8.15 -19.39 -4.33
N ARG A 3 7.51 -20.55 -4.09
CA ARG A 3 6.12 -20.63 -3.58
C ARG A 3 5.92 -19.86 -2.28
N VAL A 4 6.93 -19.84 -1.41
CA VAL A 4 6.86 -19.13 -0.12
C VAL A 4 6.73 -17.62 -0.34
N LEU A 5 7.49 -17.07 -1.29
CA LEU A 5 7.42 -15.65 -1.63
C LEU A 5 6.08 -15.29 -2.26
N THR A 6 5.57 -16.11 -3.17
CA THR A 6 4.28 -15.85 -3.84
C THR A 6 3.12 -15.88 -2.84
N VAL A 7 3.09 -16.87 -1.95
CA VAL A 7 2.04 -17.01 -0.93
C VAL A 7 2.12 -15.87 0.09
N SER A 8 3.31 -15.59 0.64
CA SER A 8 3.49 -14.47 1.58
C SER A 8 3.14 -13.13 0.95
N SER A 9 3.56 -12.88 -0.30
CA SER A 9 3.18 -11.67 -1.04
C SER A 9 1.66 -11.61 -1.25
N SER A 10 1.03 -12.71 -1.64
CA SER A 10 -0.43 -12.74 -1.83
C SER A 10 -1.19 -12.37 -0.56
N ILE A 11 -0.78 -12.90 0.59
CA ILE A 11 -1.39 -12.60 1.89
C ILE A 11 -1.20 -11.11 2.24
N VAL A 12 0.06 -10.64 2.24
CA VAL A 12 0.40 -9.29 2.68
C VAL A 12 -0.25 -8.23 1.78
N TYR A 13 -0.21 -8.39 0.46
CA TYR A 13 -0.84 -7.46 -0.46
C TYR A 13 -2.37 -7.49 -0.36
N SER A 14 -2.98 -8.67 -0.21
CA SER A 14 -4.44 -8.77 -0.04
C SER A 14 -4.93 -8.07 1.21
N ILE A 15 -4.25 -8.24 2.34
CA ILE A 15 -4.59 -7.53 3.59
C ILE A 15 -4.44 -6.02 3.38
N ASN A 16 -3.36 -5.57 2.73
CA ASN A 16 -3.13 -4.15 2.50
C ASN A 16 -4.20 -3.54 1.56
N ILE A 17 -4.66 -4.30 0.55
CA ILE A 17 -5.79 -3.92 -0.31
C ILE A 17 -7.06 -3.76 0.52
N ILE A 18 -7.42 -4.77 1.32
CA ILE A 18 -8.63 -4.74 2.17
C ILE A 18 -8.59 -3.53 3.10
N LEU A 19 -7.50 -3.32 3.83
CA LEU A 19 -7.37 -2.18 4.74
C LEU A 19 -7.41 -0.83 4.02
N SER A 20 -6.78 -0.72 2.85
CA SER A 20 -6.80 0.51 2.06
C SER A 20 -8.20 0.83 1.54
N THR A 21 -8.96 -0.18 1.07
CA THR A 21 -10.36 0.01 0.66
C THR A 21 -11.28 0.32 1.84
N ALA A 22 -11.06 -0.30 3.00
CA ALA A 22 -11.79 0.00 4.21
C ALA A 22 -11.54 1.45 4.67
N LEU A 23 -10.28 1.91 4.65
CA LEU A 23 -9.93 3.29 4.98
C LEU A 23 -10.61 4.29 4.05
N TYR A 24 -10.63 4.02 2.73
CA TYR A 24 -11.38 4.82 1.76
C TYR A 24 -12.87 4.94 2.14
N SER A 25 -13.52 3.81 2.42
CA SER A 25 -14.95 3.78 2.79
C SER A 25 -15.22 4.58 4.07
N VAL A 26 -14.37 4.44 5.09
CA VAL A 26 -14.52 5.17 6.36
C VAL A 26 -14.33 6.67 6.13
N LEU A 27 -13.32 7.08 5.37
CA LEU A 27 -13.06 8.49 5.07
C LEU A 27 -14.18 9.12 4.22
N THR A 28 -14.84 8.33 3.38
CA THR A 28 -16.00 8.79 2.60
C THR A 28 -17.21 9.06 3.50
N TYR A 29 -17.39 8.25 4.55
CA TYR A 29 -18.50 8.40 5.50
C TYR A 29 -18.26 9.49 6.56
N VAL A 30 -17.07 9.50 7.16
CA VAL A 30 -16.71 10.44 8.24
C VAL A 30 -16.28 11.81 7.69
N GLY A 31 -15.67 11.83 6.50
CA GLY A 31 -15.09 13.03 5.91
C GLY A 31 -13.78 13.46 6.58
N LEU A 32 -12.95 14.17 5.82
CA LEU A 32 -11.79 14.89 6.35
C LEU A 32 -12.20 16.32 6.75
N PRO A 33 -11.56 16.93 7.77
CA PRO A 33 -11.85 18.30 8.22
C PRO A 33 -11.26 19.34 7.25
N ILE A 34 -11.69 19.29 5.99
CA ILE A 34 -11.21 20.13 4.88
C ILE A 34 -12.41 20.83 4.24
N THR A 35 -12.36 22.16 4.23
CA THR A 35 -13.45 23.00 3.71
C THR A 35 -13.57 22.90 2.19
N ASN A 36 -12.43 22.88 1.47
CA ASN A 36 -12.40 22.69 0.03
C ASN A 36 -12.86 21.28 -0.36
N ILE A 37 -13.98 21.21 -1.10
CA ILE A 37 -14.59 19.94 -1.52
C ILE A 37 -13.65 19.16 -2.44
N VAL A 38 -12.96 19.84 -3.37
CA VAL A 38 -12.10 19.17 -4.36
C VAL A 38 -10.90 18.53 -3.67
N GLU A 39 -10.19 19.28 -2.82
CA GLU A 39 -9.02 18.78 -2.08
C GLU A 39 -9.41 17.60 -1.17
N ARG A 40 -10.54 17.72 -0.48
CA ARG A 40 -11.08 16.65 0.35
C ARG A 40 -11.32 15.37 -0.44
N GLN A 41 -11.91 15.45 -1.64
CA GLN A 41 -12.16 14.26 -2.47
C GLN A 41 -10.85 13.64 -2.98
N VAL A 42 -9.88 14.46 -3.38
CA VAL A 42 -8.54 13.98 -3.78
C VAL A 42 -7.89 13.21 -2.63
N LEU A 43 -7.94 13.75 -1.42
CA LEU A 43 -7.36 13.11 -0.25
C LEU A 43 -8.12 11.83 0.13
N ILE A 44 -9.46 11.88 0.21
CA ILE A 44 -10.26 10.68 0.44
C ILE A 44 -9.95 9.58 -0.58
N GLY A 45 -9.63 9.91 -1.84
CA GLY A 45 -9.26 8.95 -2.88
C GLY A 45 -7.89 8.28 -2.75
N VAL A 46 -6.96 8.82 -1.94
CA VAL A 46 -5.58 8.29 -1.78
C VAL A 46 -5.55 6.80 -1.38
N PRO A 47 -6.32 6.33 -0.38
CA PRO A 47 -6.31 4.93 0.00
C PRO A 47 -6.79 4.01 -1.13
N LEU A 48 -7.77 4.44 -1.92
CA LEU A 48 -8.26 3.66 -3.05
C LEU A 48 -7.19 3.52 -4.14
N ILE A 49 -6.47 4.59 -4.45
CA ILE A 49 -5.33 4.55 -5.39
C ILE A 49 -4.23 3.62 -4.86
N SER A 50 -3.93 3.67 -3.56
CA SER A 50 -2.98 2.75 -2.92
C SER A 50 -3.42 1.28 -3.06
N ALA A 51 -4.72 0.99 -2.92
CA ALA A 51 -5.27 -0.35 -3.11
C ALA A 51 -5.09 -0.83 -4.56
N LEU A 52 -5.38 0.02 -5.55
CA LEU A 52 -5.19 -0.30 -6.96
C LEU A 52 -3.73 -0.62 -7.29
N PHE A 53 -2.79 0.18 -6.82
CA PHE A 53 -1.37 -0.14 -7.03
C PHE A 53 -0.94 -1.43 -6.33
N ASN A 54 -1.43 -1.72 -5.13
CA ASN A 54 -1.17 -3.01 -4.48
C ASN A 54 -1.65 -4.19 -5.33
N VAL A 55 -2.83 -4.09 -5.95
CA VAL A 55 -3.34 -5.12 -6.88
C VAL A 55 -2.40 -5.28 -8.07
N LEU A 56 -2.00 -4.17 -8.69
CA LEU A 56 -1.09 -4.20 -9.84
C LEU A 56 0.24 -4.83 -9.48
N ILE A 57 0.86 -4.44 -8.37
CA ILE A 57 2.14 -4.99 -7.93
C ILE A 57 2.02 -6.49 -7.61
N LEU A 58 0.93 -6.92 -6.96
CA LEU A 58 0.68 -8.33 -6.72
C LEU A 58 0.55 -9.12 -8.04
N ALA A 59 -0.14 -8.57 -9.03
CA ALA A 59 -0.21 -9.16 -10.37
C ALA A 59 1.19 -9.26 -11.02
N MET A 60 2.01 -8.22 -10.89
CA MET A 60 3.38 -8.24 -11.41
C MET A 60 4.25 -9.31 -10.72
N ILE A 61 4.17 -9.43 -9.38
CA ILE A 61 4.90 -10.46 -8.62
C ILE A 61 4.44 -11.85 -9.05
N THR A 62 3.12 -12.09 -9.14
CA THR A 62 2.57 -13.40 -9.51
C THR A 62 2.94 -13.82 -10.95
N MET A 63 3.04 -12.86 -11.86
CA MET A 63 3.51 -13.07 -13.24
C MET A 63 5.04 -13.09 -13.36
N SER A 64 5.80 -12.94 -12.27
CA SER A 64 7.26 -12.87 -12.27
C SER A 64 7.82 -11.77 -13.19
N LEU A 65 7.12 -10.63 -13.31
CA LEU A 65 7.55 -9.54 -14.20
C LEU A 65 8.81 -8.84 -13.67
N LYS A 66 9.68 -8.45 -14.61
CA LYS A 66 10.86 -7.62 -14.34
C LYS A 66 10.40 -6.26 -13.81
N TYR A 67 11.11 -5.70 -12.83
CA TYR A 67 10.83 -4.41 -12.18
C TYR A 67 9.65 -4.36 -11.19
N ALA A 68 8.98 -5.48 -10.88
CA ALA A 68 7.92 -5.50 -9.87
C ALA A 68 8.43 -5.00 -8.49
N GLU A 69 9.70 -5.28 -8.16
CA GLU A 69 10.38 -4.77 -6.98
C GLU A 69 10.51 -3.25 -6.98
N TYR A 70 10.86 -2.65 -8.11
CA TYR A 70 11.09 -1.22 -8.20
C TYR A 70 9.79 -0.45 -7.98
N TYR A 71 8.73 -0.81 -8.73
CA TYR A 71 7.42 -0.18 -8.58
C TYR A 71 6.82 -0.42 -7.19
N GLY A 72 6.98 -1.62 -6.65
CA GLY A 72 6.46 -1.96 -5.33
C GLY A 72 7.15 -1.22 -4.18
N ILE A 73 8.47 -1.07 -4.23
CA ILE A 73 9.23 -0.33 -3.21
C ILE A 73 8.87 1.16 -3.30
N LEU A 74 8.86 1.73 -4.51
CA LEU A 74 8.51 3.14 -4.72
C LEU A 74 7.11 3.44 -4.17
N LYS A 75 6.13 2.61 -4.51
CA LYS A 75 4.75 2.75 -4.01
C LYS A 75 4.68 2.66 -2.48
N SER A 76 5.40 1.71 -1.88
CA SER A 76 5.37 1.48 -0.43
C SER A 76 5.97 2.67 0.32
N ILE A 77 7.08 3.22 -0.17
CA ILE A 77 7.68 4.45 0.38
C ILE A 77 6.74 5.63 0.24
N LEU A 78 6.15 5.82 -0.96
CA LEU A 78 5.22 6.91 -1.21
C LEU A 78 3.99 6.83 -0.29
N ALA A 79 3.44 5.64 -0.09
CA ALA A 79 2.34 5.42 0.84
C ALA A 79 2.72 5.81 2.28
N ILE A 80 3.89 5.39 2.76
CA ILE A 80 4.39 5.74 4.09
C ILE A 80 4.52 7.26 4.24
N VAL A 81 5.09 7.95 3.26
CA VAL A 81 5.25 9.42 3.29
C VAL A 81 3.90 10.11 3.31
N ILE A 82 2.99 9.75 2.42
CA ILE A 82 1.66 10.37 2.34
C ILE A 82 0.91 10.13 3.66
N TYR A 83 0.85 8.90 4.15
CA TYR A 83 0.14 8.58 5.38
C TYR A 83 0.75 9.22 6.63
N SER A 84 2.08 9.39 6.68
CA SER A 84 2.73 10.21 7.71
C SER A 84 2.25 11.66 7.65
N GLY A 85 2.14 12.21 6.43
CA GLY A 85 1.55 13.53 6.20
C GLY A 85 0.09 13.63 6.68
N TYR A 86 -0.73 12.59 6.48
CA TYR A 86 -2.10 12.55 7.01
C TYR A 86 -2.16 12.65 8.52
N ILE A 87 -1.30 11.88 9.21
CA ILE A 87 -1.26 11.85 10.67
C ILE A 87 -0.89 13.25 11.20
N ILE A 88 0.13 13.88 10.60
CA ILE A 88 0.60 15.20 11.02
C ILE A 88 -0.43 16.29 10.71
N ALA A 89 -1.02 16.29 9.51
CA ALA A 89 -1.89 17.37 9.05
C ALA A 89 -3.28 17.34 9.69
N PHE A 90 -3.84 16.14 9.93
CA PHE A 90 -5.24 16.01 10.33
C PHE A 90 -5.42 15.48 11.75
N SER A 91 -4.35 15.02 12.42
CA SER A 91 -4.41 14.44 13.77
C SER A 91 -5.63 13.49 13.93
N PRO A 92 -5.73 12.45 13.09
CA PRO A 92 -6.94 11.68 12.96
C PRO A 92 -7.30 10.95 14.27
N PRO A 93 -8.59 10.69 14.53
CA PRO A 93 -9.03 9.87 15.65
C PRO A 93 -8.33 8.51 15.70
N THR A 94 -8.20 7.94 16.89
CA THR A 94 -7.43 6.70 17.14
C THR A 94 -7.81 5.55 16.21
N TYR A 95 -9.09 5.38 15.88
CA TYR A 95 -9.54 4.32 14.97
C TYR A 95 -8.99 4.47 13.54
N LEU A 96 -8.93 5.71 13.01
CA LEU A 96 -8.30 5.97 11.70
C LEU A 96 -6.79 5.79 11.78
N LEU A 97 -6.18 6.20 12.89
CA LEU A 97 -4.74 6.03 13.10
C LEU A 97 -4.35 4.54 13.13
N LEU A 98 -5.20 3.67 13.67
CA LEU A 98 -4.99 2.22 13.61
C LEU A 98 -5.03 1.68 12.17
N PHE A 99 -5.99 2.13 11.34
CA PHE A 99 -6.03 1.77 9.93
C PHE A 99 -4.77 2.23 9.19
N ILE A 100 -4.43 3.52 9.33
CA ILE A 100 -3.28 4.14 8.66
C ILE A 100 -1.97 3.46 9.11
N GLY A 101 -1.78 3.27 10.41
CA GLY A 101 -0.60 2.61 10.97
C GLY A 101 -0.46 1.16 10.50
N SER A 102 -1.57 0.42 10.43
CA SER A 102 -1.57 -0.96 9.91
C SER A 102 -1.17 -1.02 8.43
N ILE A 103 -1.68 -0.10 7.61
CA ILE A 103 -1.29 0.00 6.19
C ILE A 103 0.20 0.33 6.06
N MET A 104 0.70 1.28 6.84
CA MET A 104 2.13 1.64 6.83
C MET A 104 3.02 0.47 7.27
N ALA A 105 2.64 -0.27 8.32
CA ALA A 105 3.36 -1.45 8.76
C ALA A 105 3.41 -2.54 7.67
N LEU A 106 2.29 -2.77 6.98
CA LEU A 106 2.25 -3.68 5.84
C LEU A 106 3.14 -3.21 4.69
N CYS A 107 3.23 -1.90 4.43
CA CYS A 107 4.14 -1.36 3.42
C CYS A 107 5.62 -1.64 3.76
N VAL A 108 6.00 -1.60 5.04
CA VAL A 108 7.36 -2.02 5.45
C VAL A 108 7.59 -3.51 5.16
N ILE A 109 6.61 -4.36 5.49
CA ILE A 109 6.69 -5.81 5.20
C ILE A 109 6.77 -6.07 3.69
N GLN A 110 5.99 -5.33 2.89
CA GLN A 110 6.04 -5.42 1.42
C GLN A 110 7.43 -5.09 0.88
N ILE A 111 8.09 -4.04 1.38
CA ILE A 111 9.47 -3.69 0.98
C ILE A 111 10.42 -4.86 1.24
N ILE A 112 10.33 -5.50 2.41
CA ILE A 112 11.16 -6.66 2.76
C ILE A 112 10.91 -7.82 1.78
N LEU A 113 9.64 -8.15 1.50
CA LEU A 113 9.29 -9.20 0.55
C LEU A 113 9.80 -8.90 -0.86
N LEU A 114 9.71 -7.65 -1.32
CA LEU A 114 10.21 -7.23 -2.63
C LEU A 114 11.74 -7.32 -2.72
N TYR A 115 12.45 -7.10 -1.62
CA TYR A 115 13.90 -7.30 -1.59
C TYR A 115 14.27 -8.78 -1.81
N TYR A 116 13.53 -9.70 -1.18
CA TYR A 116 13.68 -11.13 -1.44
C TYR A 116 13.28 -11.52 -2.87
N TYR A 117 12.22 -10.91 -3.41
CA TYR A 117 11.82 -11.06 -4.80
C TYR A 117 12.94 -10.66 -5.76
N ALA A 118 13.56 -9.50 -5.55
CA ALA A 118 14.65 -9.00 -6.38
C ALA A 118 15.85 -9.96 -6.40
N LYS A 119 16.22 -10.50 -5.24
CA LYS A 119 17.29 -11.50 -5.13
C LYS A 119 16.98 -12.76 -5.93
N LEU A 120 15.73 -13.23 -5.88
CA LEU A 120 15.28 -14.41 -6.62
C LEU A 120 15.17 -14.14 -8.12
N GLN A 121 14.78 -12.94 -8.54
CA GLN A 121 14.77 -12.56 -9.95
C GLN A 121 16.17 -12.53 -10.56
N LYS A 122 17.18 -11.98 -9.86
CA LYS A 122 18.56 -12.02 -10.35
C LYS A 122 19.01 -13.44 -10.69
N LEU A 123 18.73 -14.40 -9.80
CA LEU A 123 19.03 -15.82 -10.02
C LEU A 123 18.27 -16.49 -11.19
N MET A 124 17.18 -15.88 -11.69
CA MET A 124 16.38 -16.43 -12.80
C MET A 124 16.74 -15.81 -14.15
N PHE A 125 17.35 -14.62 -14.17
CA PHE A 125 17.61 -13.83 -15.38
C PHE A 125 19.10 -13.53 -15.61
N GLU A 126 19.98 -13.85 -14.66
CA GLU A 126 21.44 -13.99 -14.84
C GLU A 126 21.77 -15.45 -15.12
#